data_AF-R9LAH4-F1
#
_entry.id   AF-R9LAH4-F1
#
_cell.length_a   1.000
_cell.length_b   1.000
_cell.length_c   1.000
_cell.angle_alpha   90.00
_cell.angle_beta   90.00
_cell.angle_gamma   90.00
#
_symmetry.space_group_name_H-M   'P 1'
#
loop_
_entity.id
_entity.type
_entity.pdbx_description
1 polymer ?
#
loop_
_entity_poly.entity_id
_entity_poly.type
_entity_poly.pdbx_seq_one_letter_code
_entity_poly.pdbx_strand_id
1 'polypeptide(L)'
;MSISLAGTAGKQSASKFGKLKTAILEQRVVKFVYYSSYGQRTERQVEPMKLQFKNRSWYLQCFCLKSRELRIFKISRIEELEVTGTRFDRRKLEIVPLDAQMPDERLNYVELALLFRPLMVYRVFDDCGIR
;
A
#
# COMPACT_ATOMS: atom_id res chain seq x y z
N MET A 1 -28.49 10.32 -2.16
CA MET A 1 -27.47 9.33 -1.72
C MET A 1 -26.12 10.02 -1.68
N SER A 2 -25.66 10.38 -0.49
CA SER A 2 -24.44 11.16 -0.26
C SER A 2 -23.26 10.20 -0.12
N ILE A 3 -22.29 10.27 -1.02
CA ILE A 3 -21.00 9.59 -0.84
C ILE A 3 -20.10 10.56 -0.07
N SER A 4 -19.84 10.23 1.20
CA SER A 4 -18.91 10.95 2.06
C SER A 4 -17.47 10.67 1.62
N LEU A 5 -16.88 11.56 0.83
CA LEU A 5 -15.42 11.66 0.67
C LEU A 5 -14.86 12.47 1.84
N ALA A 6 -14.79 11.82 3.00
CA ALA A 6 -14.01 12.34 4.12
C ALA A 6 -12.56 11.89 3.95
N GLY A 7 -11.62 12.85 3.98
CA GLY A 7 -10.17 12.68 3.93
C GLY A 7 -9.61 11.83 5.08
N THR A 8 -9.90 10.53 5.05
CA THR A 8 -9.46 9.53 6.03
C THR A 8 -8.20 8.78 5.57
N ALA A 9 -7.82 8.93 4.30
CA ALA A 9 -6.68 8.22 3.70
C ALA A 9 -5.35 8.51 4.43
N GLY A 10 -5.13 9.75 4.89
CA GLY A 10 -3.92 10.15 5.63
C GLY A 10 -3.83 9.52 7.03
N LYS A 11 -4.93 9.54 7.81
CA LYS A 11 -4.97 8.93 9.15
C LYS A 11 -4.91 7.41 9.11
N GLN A 12 -5.60 6.77 8.16
CA GLN A 12 -5.59 5.32 8.03
C GLN A 12 -4.23 4.78 7.57
N SER A 13 -3.56 5.48 6.65
CA SER A 13 -2.22 5.09 6.19
C SER A 13 -1.16 5.21 7.29
N ALA A 14 -1.23 6.24 8.15
CA ALA A 14 -0.35 6.39 9.30
C ALA A 14 -0.50 5.24 10.31
N SER A 15 -1.74 4.79 10.56
CA SER A 15 -2.02 3.64 11.42
C SER A 15 -1.50 2.33 10.82
N LYS A 16 -1.73 2.09 9.52
CA LYS A 16 -1.21 0.92 8.78
C LYS A 16 0.33 0.87 8.80
N PHE A 17 0.98 2.02 8.59
CA PHE A 17 2.44 2.13 8.64
C PHE A 17 3.00 1.74 10.01
N GLY A 18 2.42 2.25 11.11
CA GLY A 18 2.85 1.90 12.46
C GLY A 18 2.77 0.40 12.73
N LYS A 19 1.64 -0.23 12.39
CA LYS A 19 1.45 -1.69 12.52
C LYS A 19 2.49 -2.49 11.75
N LEU A 20 2.74 -2.13 10.49
CA LEU A 20 3.74 -2.80 9.65
C LEU A 20 5.16 -2.60 10.18
N LYS A 21 5.49 -1.41 10.68
CA LYS A 21 6.78 -1.13 11.31
C LYS A 21 6.99 -2.05 12.52
N THR A 22 6.01 -2.15 13.41
CA THR A 22 6.07 -3.05 14.57
C THR A 22 6.21 -4.51 14.13
N ALA A 23 5.44 -4.96 13.14
CA ALA A 23 5.52 -6.33 12.64
C ALA A 23 6.90 -6.68 12.06
N ILE A 24 7.58 -5.73 11.40
CA ILE A 24 8.96 -5.93 10.92
C ILE A 24 9.93 -6.07 12.10
N LEU A 25 9.82 -5.21 13.10
CA LEU A 25 10.71 -5.21 14.27
C LEU A 25 10.54 -6.47 15.12
N GLU A 26 9.30 -6.92 15.29
CA GLU A 26 8.96 -8.12 16.07
C GLU A 26 8.99 -9.41 15.25
N GLN A 27 9.33 -9.32 13.96
CA GLN A 27 9.35 -10.44 13.01
C GLN A 27 8.05 -11.26 13.05
N ARG A 28 6.91 -10.56 12.96
CA ARG A 28 5.58 -11.16 12.94
C ARG A 28 5.00 -11.18 11.52
N VAL A 29 4.39 -12.31 11.18
CA VAL A 29 3.62 -12.44 9.93
C VAL A 29 2.46 -11.44 9.97
N VAL A 30 2.16 -10.84 8.82
CA VAL A 30 1.00 -9.97 8.67
C VAL A 30 0.03 -10.56 7.66
N LYS A 31 -1.26 -10.46 7.97
CA LYS A 31 -2.36 -10.83 7.09
C LYS A 31 -3.07 -9.56 6.63
N PHE A 32 -3.42 -9.51 5.36
CA PHE A 32 -4.22 -8.41 4.81
C PHE A 32 -4.93 -8.77 3.51
N VAL A 33 -5.86 -7.91 3.13
CA VAL A 33 -6.52 -7.89 1.84
C VAL A 33 -5.82 -6.88 0.94
N TYR A 34 -5.55 -7.27 -0.31
CA TYR A 34 -4.92 -6.41 -1.30
C TYR A 34 -5.79 -6.29 -2.55
N TYR A 35 -6.00 -5.05 -2.98
CA TYR A 35 -6.63 -4.72 -4.25
C TYR A 35 -5.56 -4.50 -5.33
N SER A 36 -5.56 -5.36 -6.35
CA SER A 36 -4.69 -5.18 -7.52
C SER A 36 -5.15 -3.99 -8.37
N SER A 37 -4.29 -3.53 -9.30
CA SER A 37 -4.66 -2.50 -10.27
C SER A 37 -5.84 -2.92 -11.17
N TYR A 38 -6.13 -4.22 -11.27
CA TYR A 38 -7.25 -4.79 -12.02
C TYR A 38 -8.51 -4.98 -11.15
N GLY A 39 -8.54 -4.41 -9.94
CA GLY A 39 -9.67 -4.52 -9.02
C GLY A 39 -9.80 -5.87 -8.32
N GLN A 40 -8.88 -6.82 -8.53
CA GLN A 40 -8.94 -8.13 -7.89
C GLN A 40 -8.62 -8.01 -6.39
N ARG A 41 -9.57 -8.42 -5.55
CA ARG A 41 -9.40 -8.58 -4.11
C ARG A 41 -8.69 -9.89 -3.82
N THR A 42 -7.58 -9.84 -3.11
CA THR A 42 -6.84 -11.05 -2.73
C THR A 42 -6.35 -11.00 -1.30
N GLU A 43 -6.49 -12.11 -0.58
CA GLU A 43 -5.88 -12.26 0.74
C GLU A 43 -4.40 -12.64 0.62
N ARG A 44 -3.59 -12.06 1.50
CA ARG A 44 -2.15 -12.26 1.58
C ARG A 44 -1.73 -12.48 3.02
N GLN A 45 -0.84 -13.43 3.21
CA GLN A 45 -0.01 -13.55 4.40
C GLN A 45 1.44 -13.39 3.98
N VAL A 46 2.17 -12.53 4.66
CA VAL A 46 3.54 -12.18 4.28
C VAL A 46 4.43 -12.03 5.51
N GLU A 47 5.71 -12.27 5.30
CA GLU A 47 6.79 -11.93 6.22
C GLU A 47 7.29 -10.53 5.86
N PRO A 48 6.88 -9.46 6.57
CA PRO A 48 7.27 -8.10 6.22
C PRO A 48 8.77 -7.86 6.48
N MET A 49 9.46 -7.22 5.52
CA MET A 49 10.92 -7.07 5.58
C MET A 49 11.39 -5.62 5.63
N LYS A 50 10.80 -4.75 4.81
CA LYS A 50 11.21 -3.35 4.69
C LYS A 50 10.05 -2.47 4.22
N LEU A 51 10.00 -1.25 4.74
CA LEU A 51 9.14 -0.18 4.25
C LEU A 51 9.98 0.77 3.40
N GLN A 52 9.51 1.11 2.21
CA GLN A 52 10.19 1.99 1.26
C GLN A 52 9.25 3.10 0.82
N PHE A 53 9.76 4.34 0.75
CA PHE A 53 9.01 5.49 0.27
C PHE A 53 9.48 5.88 -1.13
N LYS A 54 8.56 5.93 -2.10
CA LYS A 54 8.81 6.29 -3.51
C LYS A 54 7.56 6.93 -4.10
N ASN A 55 7.72 7.87 -5.03
CA ASN A 55 6.59 8.51 -5.75
C ASN A 55 5.45 8.95 -4.82
N ARG A 56 5.81 9.62 -3.71
CA ARG A 56 4.90 10.08 -2.65
C ARG A 56 4.04 8.99 -1.99
N SER A 57 4.48 7.75 -2.04
CA SER A 57 3.73 6.59 -1.56
C SER A 57 4.63 5.64 -0.75
N TRP A 58 4.05 5.00 0.26
CA TRP A 58 4.71 3.94 1.00
C TRP A 58 4.44 2.55 0.42
N TYR A 59 5.49 1.75 0.38
CA TYR A 59 5.49 0.38 -0.13
C TYR A 59 6.06 -0.57 0.93
N LEU A 60 5.46 -1.75 1.04
CA LEU A 60 5.94 -2.87 1.85
C LEU A 60 6.62 -3.88 0.93
N GLN A 61 7.90 -4.14 1.18
CA GLN A 61 8.61 -5.29 0.62
C GLN A 61 8.59 -6.43 1.64
N CYS A 62 8.23 -7.62 1.16
CA CYS A 62 7.98 -8.78 2.01
C CYS A 62 8.14 -10.08 1.25
N PHE A 63 8.30 -11.19 1.97
CA PHE A 63 8.19 -12.52 1.38
C PHE A 63 6.73 -12.98 1.45
N CYS A 64 6.12 -13.23 0.29
CA CYS A 64 4.73 -13.64 0.20
C CYS A 64 4.60 -15.16 0.39
N LEU A 65 3.91 -15.61 1.43
CA LEU A 65 3.79 -17.04 1.74
C LEU A 65 2.98 -17.82 0.68
N LYS A 66 2.03 -17.14 0.03
CA LYS A 66 1.19 -17.76 -1.01
C LYS A 66 1.96 -18.02 -2.30
N SER A 67 2.77 -17.07 -2.76
CA SER A 67 3.53 -17.18 -4.01
C SER A 67 4.98 -17.63 -3.81
N ARG A 68 5.44 -17.73 -2.55
CA ARG A 68 6.80 -18.14 -2.16
C ARG A 68 7.91 -17.32 -2.82
N GLU A 69 7.68 -16.03 -2.99
CA GLU A 69 8.61 -15.10 -3.62
C GLU A 69 8.60 -13.74 -2.91
N LEU A 70 9.62 -12.92 -3.17
CA LEU A 70 9.64 -11.51 -2.75
C LEU A 70 8.61 -10.71 -3.54
N ARG A 71 7.81 -9.92 -2.84
CA ARG A 71 6.83 -9.02 -3.43
C ARG A 71 6.82 -7.66 -2.77
N ILE A 72 6.37 -6.69 -3.54
CA ILE A 72 6.14 -5.32 -3.09
C ILE A 72 4.64 -5.04 -3.16
N PHE A 73 4.10 -4.45 -2.10
CA PHE A 73 2.71 -4.02 -2.00
C PHE A 73 2.63 -2.53 -1.66
N LYS A 74 1.80 -1.78 -2.39
CA LYS A 74 1.54 -0.37 -2.05
C LYS A 74 0.64 -0.31 -0.82
N ILE A 75 1.08 0.34 0.25
CA ILE A 75 0.37 0.32 1.55
C ILE A 75 -1.03 0.93 1.45
N SER A 76 -1.21 1.93 0.59
CA SER A 76 -2.52 2.56 0.37
C SER A 76 -3.57 1.62 -0.22
N ARG A 77 -3.17 0.45 -0.76
CA ARG A 77 -4.07 -0.58 -1.33
C ARG A 77 -4.27 -1.79 -0.40
N ILE A 78 -3.69 -1.74 0.79
CA ILE A 78 -3.83 -2.76 1.82
C ILE A 78 -5.05 -2.43 2.67
N GLU A 79 -5.97 -3.38 2.80
CA GLU A 79 -7.12 -3.32 3.69
C GLU A 79 -7.12 -4.48 4.69
N GLU A 80 -7.91 -4.35 5.76
CA GLU A 80 -8.06 -5.39 6.79
C GLU A 80 -6.70 -5.88 7.36
N LEU A 81 -5.77 -4.95 7.60
CA LEU A 81 -4.42 -5.27 8.08
C LEU A 81 -4.42 -5.78 9.53
N GLU A 82 -3.90 -6.99 9.69
CA GLU A 82 -3.72 -7.70 10.95
C GLU A 82 -2.25 -8.11 11.13
N VAL A 83 -1.68 -7.85 12.30
CA VAL A 83 -0.40 -8.43 12.73
C VAL A 83 -0.71 -9.69 13.50
N THR A 84 -0.26 -10.84 12.99
CA THR A 84 -0.61 -12.13 13.61
C THR A 84 0.31 -12.44 14.79
N GLY A 85 -0.04 -13.44 15.59
CA GLY A 85 0.82 -13.96 16.65
C GLY A 85 2.01 -14.78 16.14
N THR A 86 2.02 -15.15 14.85
CA THR A 86 3.03 -16.03 14.25
C THR A 86 4.32 -15.26 14.02
N ARG A 87 5.42 -15.73 14.63
CA ARG A 87 6.77 -15.22 14.37
C ARG A 87 7.43 -15.95 13.22
N PHE A 88 8.37 -15.29 12.56
CA PHE A 88 9.21 -15.87 11.52
C PHE A 88 10.68 -15.50 11.73
N ASP A 89 11.58 -16.37 11.28
CA ASP A 89 13.00 -16.02 11.20
C ASP A 89 13.29 -15.27 9.91
N ARG A 90 13.98 -14.13 10.04
CA ARG A 90 14.25 -13.27 8.90
C ARG A 90 15.11 -14.00 7.87
N ARG A 91 14.57 -14.18 6.67
CA ARG A 91 15.28 -14.82 5.57
C ARG A 91 16.49 -13.99 5.14
N LYS A 92 17.60 -14.66 4.83
CA LYS A 92 18.79 -14.07 4.21
C LYS A 92 18.56 -13.85 2.71
N LEU A 93 17.61 -12.99 2.38
CA LEU A 93 17.30 -12.62 0.99
C LEU A 93 17.85 -11.23 0.70
N GLU A 94 18.37 -11.04 -0.51
CA GLU A 94 18.78 -9.72 -0.97
C GLU A 94 17.57 -8.81 -1.12
N ILE A 95 17.56 -7.73 -0.34
CA ILE A 95 16.52 -6.72 -0.40
C ILE A 95 16.94 -5.69 -1.45
N VAL A 96 16.51 -5.92 -2.70
CA VAL A 96 16.83 -5.01 -3.80
C VAL A 96 16.03 -3.69 -3.65
N PRO A 97 16.59 -2.52 -4.01
CA PRO A 97 15.83 -1.28 -4.09
C PRO A 97 14.57 -1.40 -4.96
N LEU A 98 13.55 -0.62 -4.60
CA LEU A 98 12.26 -0.61 -5.31
C LEU A 98 12.42 -0.31 -6.82
N ASP A 99 13.40 0.51 -7.19
CA ASP A 99 13.65 0.93 -8.58
C ASP A 99 14.11 -0.22 -9.49
N ALA A 100 14.79 -1.22 -8.93
CA ALA A 100 15.25 -2.38 -9.70
C ALA A 100 14.14 -3.42 -9.90
N GLN A 101 13.21 -3.54 -8.95
CA GLN A 101 12.10 -4.51 -9.02
C GLN A 101 10.86 -3.97 -9.73
N MET A 102 10.67 -2.65 -9.70
CA MET A 102 9.61 -1.96 -10.42
C MET A 102 10.26 -0.91 -11.33
N PRO A 103 10.67 -1.30 -12.55
CA PRO A 103 11.00 -0.31 -13.58
C PRO A 103 9.78 0.59 -13.73
N ASP A 104 10.04 1.90 -13.81
CA ASP A 104 9.07 2.99 -13.68
C ASP A 104 7.69 2.56 -14.21
N GLU A 105 6.71 2.46 -13.30
CA GLU A 105 5.34 2.05 -13.62
C GLU A 105 4.94 2.86 -14.85
N ARG A 106 4.90 2.22 -16.03
CA ARG A 106 4.54 2.90 -17.27
C ARG A 106 3.32 3.74 -16.95
N LEU A 107 3.52 5.04 -17.09
CA LEU A 107 2.59 6.10 -16.76
C LEU A 107 1.30 5.87 -17.57
N ASN A 108 0.47 4.94 -17.12
CA ASN A 108 -0.88 4.71 -17.61
C ASN A 108 -1.74 5.82 -17.01
N TYR A 109 -1.41 7.05 -17.36
CA TYR A 109 -2.30 8.18 -17.16
C TYR A 109 -3.52 7.91 -18.01
N VAL A 110 -4.67 7.86 -17.34
CA VAL A 110 -5.96 7.88 -18.00
C VAL A 110 -6.47 9.31 -17.85
N GLU A 111 -6.86 9.92 -18.95
CA GLU A 111 -7.54 11.20 -18.92
C GLU A 111 -8.94 10.99 -18.31
N LEU A 112 -9.18 11.62 -17.16
CA LEU A 112 -10.40 11.42 -16.39
C LEU A 112 -11.12 12.76 -16.25
N ALA A 113 -12.31 12.87 -16.86
CA ALA A 113 -13.21 13.99 -16.63
C ALA A 113 -14.10 13.69 -15.42
N LEU A 114 -13.88 14.40 -14.32
CA LEU A 114 -14.69 14.28 -13.10
C LEU A 114 -15.58 15.51 -12.96
N LEU A 115 -16.88 15.29 -12.77
CA LEU A 115 -17.85 16.38 -12.60
C LEU A 115 -18.10 16.61 -11.12
N PHE A 116 -17.75 17.81 -10.63
CA PHE A 116 -17.92 18.20 -9.25
C PHE A 116 -18.75 19.48 -9.14
N ARG A 117 -19.36 19.69 -7.97
CA ARG A 117 -20.00 20.99 -7.66
C ARG A 117 -18.92 22.08 -7.54
N PRO A 118 -19.18 23.33 -7.99
CA PRO A 118 -18.19 24.42 -7.99
C PRO A 118 -17.54 24.68 -6.62
N LEU A 119 -18.26 24.49 -5.51
CA LEU A 119 -17.71 24.67 -4.16
C LEU A 119 -16.64 23.63 -3.77
N MET A 120 -16.50 22.53 -4.51
CA MET A 120 -15.55 21.45 -4.18
C MET A 120 -14.23 21.56 -4.93
N VAL A 121 -14.08 22.55 -5.81
CA VAL A 121 -12.92 22.75 -6.68
C VAL A 121 -11.62 22.82 -5.87
N TYR A 122 -11.58 23.61 -4.80
CA TYR A 122 -10.40 23.75 -3.94
C TYR A 122 -9.97 22.41 -3.31
N ARG A 123 -10.92 21.59 -2.84
CA ARG A 123 -10.61 20.29 -2.20
C ARG A 123 -10.09 19.27 -3.23
N VAL A 124 -10.60 19.30 -4.45
CA VAL A 124 -10.13 18.42 -5.54
C VAL A 124 -8.69 18.77 -5.93
N PHE A 125 -8.34 20.05 -5.98
CA PHE A 125 -6.97 20.50 -6.22
C PHE A 125 -6.00 20.01 -5.13
N ASP A 126 -6.37 20.12 -3.85
CA ASP A 126 -5.51 19.71 -2.73
C ASP A 126 -5.39 18.18 -2.57
N ASP A 127 -6.50 17.44 -2.65
CA ASP A 127 -6.51 15.99 -2.35
C ASP A 127 -6.09 15.12 -3.55
N CYS A 128 -6.38 15.53 -4.78
CA CYS A 128 -6.04 14.75 -5.98
C CYS A 128 -4.72 15.18 -6.64
N GLY A 129 -4.13 16.32 -6.24
CA GLY A 129 -2.86 16.80 -6.80
C GLY A 129 -2.92 17.11 -8.29
N ILE A 130 -4.12 17.39 -8.82
CA ILE A 130 -4.35 17.84 -10.20
C ILE A 130 -3.85 19.29 -10.25
N ARG A 131 -2.94 19.62 -11.17
CA ARG A 131 -2.51 20.99 -11.44
C ARG A 131 -2.85 21.32 -12.88
#